data_AF-A0AAD6K249-F1
#
_entry.id   AF-A0AAD6K249-F1
#
_cell.length_a   1.000
_cell.length_b   1.000
_cell.length_c   1.000
_cell.angle_alpha   90.00
_cell.angle_beta   90.00
_cell.angle_gamma   90.00
#
_symmetry.space_group_name_H-M   'P 1'
#
loop_
_entity.id
_entity.type
_entity.pdbx_description
1 polymer ?
#
loop_
_entity_poly.entity_id
_entity_poly.type
_entity_poly.pdbx_seq_one_letter_code
_entity_poly.pdbx_strand_id
1 'polypeptide(L)'
;MFFTILATMMVGVKNQKDPRDSLHHGGWMAKVVCWCILVILMFFLPNEIVSFYESASKFGSGLFLLVQVVLLLDFVHGWNDKWVGYDEKFWYVALLVVSLVCYLGTFAFSGLLFHWFTPSGQDCGLNTFFIVMTLIFAFVFAIIALHPAEKGNFWVALMLRVLLRIQTCNVLSTRGLVSGSVLPASVISLYCMYLCYSGLASEPREYECNGLHKHSKAASTGTLTIGLLTTVLSVVYSAVRAGSSTTLLSPPSSPRAGADHPLLPLDNKESKQEEKEKACKPVTYSYSFFHIIFSLASMYSAMLLTGWSTSVGESGKLVDVGWPSVWVRILTGWATAGLYTWSLVAPILFPDREF
;
A
#
# COMPACT_ATOMS: atom_id res chain seq x y z
N MET A 1 -0.62 -0.96 -21.83
CA MET A 1 -0.48 -0.05 -23.00
C MET A 1 -1.40 1.17 -22.93
N PHE A 2 -2.73 1.01 -22.93
CA PHE A 2 -3.67 2.16 -22.89
C PHE A 2 -3.37 3.16 -21.76
N PHE A 3 -3.34 2.69 -20.51
CA PHE A 3 -3.00 3.54 -19.35
C PHE A 3 -1.57 4.08 -19.41
N THR A 4 -0.62 3.31 -19.95
CA THR A 4 0.78 3.75 -20.13
C THR A 4 0.88 4.93 -21.09
N ILE A 5 0.13 4.91 -22.19
CA ILE A 5 0.07 6.01 -23.17
C ILE A 5 -0.55 7.26 -22.53
N LEU A 6 -1.65 7.08 -21.78
CA LEU A 6 -2.25 8.21 -21.06
C LEU A 6 -1.29 8.77 -20.00
N ALA A 7 -0.56 7.91 -19.29
CA ALA A 7 0.43 8.33 -18.30
C ALA A 7 1.53 9.20 -18.91
N THR A 8 2.08 8.81 -20.06
CA THR A 8 3.13 9.56 -20.76
C THR A 8 2.62 10.87 -21.34
N MET A 9 1.40 10.88 -21.91
CA MET A 9 0.77 12.11 -22.42
C MET A 9 0.54 13.15 -21.31
N MET A 10 0.24 12.69 -20.09
CA MET A 10 -0.09 13.55 -18.94
C MET A 10 1.14 13.97 -18.11
N VAL A 11 2.36 13.72 -18.57
CA VAL A 11 3.58 14.13 -17.87
C VAL A 11 3.69 15.66 -17.84
N GLY A 12 3.92 16.21 -16.64
CA GLY A 12 4.18 17.64 -16.45
C GLY A 12 2.93 18.53 -16.50
N VAL A 13 1.72 17.97 -16.47
CA VAL A 13 0.48 18.74 -16.29
C VAL A 13 0.43 19.25 -14.85
N LYS A 14 0.39 20.57 -14.67
CA LYS A 14 0.38 21.22 -13.35
C LYS A 14 -0.90 22.02 -13.05
N ASN A 15 -1.57 22.50 -14.10
CA ASN A 15 -2.70 23.41 -13.99
C ASN A 15 -3.86 22.90 -14.86
N GLN A 16 -5.10 23.12 -14.41
CA GLN A 16 -6.31 22.71 -15.14
C GLN A 16 -6.52 23.43 -16.49
N LYS A 17 -5.75 24.49 -16.76
CA LYS A 17 -5.78 25.22 -18.04
C LYS A 17 -5.02 24.51 -19.17
N ASP A 18 -4.16 23.54 -18.85
CA ASP A 18 -3.44 22.78 -19.85
C ASP A 18 -4.44 22.06 -20.77
N PRO A 19 -4.33 22.13 -22.11
CA PRO A 19 -5.26 21.44 -23.01
C PRO A 19 -5.35 19.93 -22.74
N ARG A 20 -4.30 19.34 -22.15
CA ARG A 20 -4.26 17.93 -21.74
C ARG A 20 -5.20 17.62 -20.57
N ASP A 21 -5.59 18.61 -19.77
CA ASP A 21 -6.62 18.46 -18.74
C ASP A 21 -7.97 18.07 -19.34
N SER A 22 -8.36 18.72 -20.45
CA SER A 22 -9.58 18.38 -21.19
C SER A 22 -9.54 16.95 -21.73
N LEU A 23 -8.38 16.47 -22.16
CA LEU A 23 -8.19 15.07 -22.55
C LEU A 23 -8.29 14.12 -21.37
N HIS A 24 -7.90 14.52 -20.15
CA HIS A 24 -8.01 13.68 -18.96
C HIS A 24 -9.46 13.53 -18.50
N HIS A 25 -10.23 14.62 -18.45
CA HIS A 25 -11.62 14.60 -17.96
C HIS A 25 -12.66 14.29 -19.05
N GLY A 26 -12.40 14.67 -20.30
CA GLY A 26 -13.32 14.54 -21.43
C GLY A 26 -13.08 13.32 -22.33
N GLY A 27 -13.75 13.29 -23.47
CA GLY A 27 -13.48 12.32 -24.56
C GLY A 27 -13.71 10.84 -24.20
N TRP A 28 -14.62 10.55 -23.27
CA TRP A 28 -14.87 9.18 -22.78
C TRP A 28 -15.17 8.17 -23.89
N MET A 29 -16.01 8.52 -24.87
CA MET A 29 -16.32 7.62 -25.99
C MET A 29 -15.08 7.30 -26.83
N ALA A 30 -14.25 8.32 -27.13
CA ALA A 30 -13.01 8.11 -27.88
C ALA A 30 -12.02 7.23 -27.10
N LYS A 31 -11.93 7.40 -25.76
CA LYS A 31 -11.11 6.57 -24.88
C LYS A 31 -11.56 5.10 -24.89
N VAL A 32 -12.86 4.85 -24.77
CA VAL A 32 -13.43 3.49 -24.81
C VAL A 32 -13.15 2.84 -26.16
N VAL A 33 -13.39 3.54 -27.26
CA VAL A 33 -13.09 3.04 -28.61
C VAL A 33 -11.59 2.74 -28.78
N CYS A 34 -10.71 3.65 -28.37
CA CYS A 34 -9.26 3.44 -28.42
C CYS A 34 -8.83 2.23 -27.59
N TRP A 35 -9.39 2.07 -26.38
CA TRP A 35 -9.14 0.91 -25.54
C TRP A 35 -9.59 -0.39 -26.21
N CYS A 36 -10.81 -0.45 -26.76
CA CYS A 36 -11.31 -1.61 -27.51
C CYS A 36 -10.41 -1.97 -28.70
N ILE A 37 -9.98 -0.96 -29.48
CA ILE A 37 -9.07 -1.15 -30.61
C ILE A 37 -7.75 -1.75 -30.12
N LEU A 38 -7.15 -1.19 -29.05
CA LEU A 38 -5.90 -1.72 -28.50
C LEU A 38 -6.05 -3.16 -28.02
N VAL A 39 -7.19 -3.55 -27.43
CA VAL A 39 -7.46 -4.94 -27.05
C VAL A 39 -7.51 -5.85 -28.27
N ILE A 40 -8.20 -5.44 -29.34
CA ILE A 40 -8.28 -6.23 -30.59
C ILE A 40 -6.88 -6.35 -31.23
N LEU A 41 -6.10 -5.27 -31.24
CA LEU A 41 -4.75 -5.27 -31.82
C LEU A 41 -3.78 -6.21 -31.10
N MET A 42 -3.98 -6.49 -29.81
CA MET A 42 -3.14 -7.44 -29.07
C MET A 42 -3.18 -8.86 -29.64
N PHE A 43 -4.26 -9.27 -30.30
CA PHE A 43 -4.36 -10.61 -30.92
C PHE A 43 -3.48 -10.78 -32.16
N PHE A 44 -3.01 -9.69 -32.76
CA PHE A 44 -2.15 -9.71 -33.95
C PHE A 44 -0.66 -9.54 -33.61
N LEU A 45 -0.32 -9.47 -32.33
CA LEU A 45 1.04 -9.25 -31.87
C LEU A 45 1.85 -10.57 -31.93
N PRO A 46 3.07 -10.57 -32.49
CA PRO A 46 3.91 -11.76 -32.53
C PRO A 46 4.36 -12.20 -31.12
N ASN A 47 4.58 -13.51 -30.96
CA ASN A 47 4.92 -14.13 -29.67
C ASN A 47 6.16 -13.52 -29.00
N GLU A 48 7.14 -13.04 -29.78
CA GLU A 48 8.33 -12.37 -29.26
C GLU A 48 7.99 -11.13 -28.42
N ILE A 49 7.03 -10.32 -28.88
CA ILE A 49 6.61 -9.10 -28.16
C ILE A 49 5.79 -9.48 -26.92
N VAL A 50 5.00 -10.57 -27.00
CA VAL A 50 4.25 -11.08 -25.86
C VAL A 50 5.20 -11.57 -24.76
N SER A 51 6.28 -12.26 -25.12
CA SER A 51 7.32 -12.69 -24.15
C SER A 51 8.02 -11.49 -23.51
N PHE A 52 8.34 -10.45 -24.28
CA PHE A 52 8.87 -9.20 -23.71
C PHE A 52 7.88 -8.57 -22.72
N TYR A 53 6.59 -8.50 -23.09
CA TYR A 53 5.54 -7.97 -22.22
C TYR A 53 5.36 -8.80 -20.93
N GLU A 54 5.52 -10.12 -21.01
CA GLU A 54 5.50 -11.01 -19.85
C GLU A 54 6.61 -10.64 -18.86
N SER A 55 7.85 -10.48 -19.34
CA SER A 55 8.97 -10.06 -18.51
C SER A 55 8.73 -8.67 -17.89
N ALA A 56 8.27 -7.70 -18.69
CA ALA A 56 7.92 -6.36 -18.22
C ALA A 56 6.81 -6.38 -17.17
N SER A 57 5.81 -7.26 -17.34
CA SER A 57 4.67 -7.37 -16.43
C SER A 57 5.04 -8.02 -15.10
N LYS A 58 6.02 -8.93 -15.04
CA LYS A 58 6.56 -9.43 -13.75
C LYS A 58 7.17 -8.30 -12.93
N PHE A 59 8.00 -7.47 -13.56
CA PHE A 59 8.58 -6.30 -12.91
C PHE A 59 7.51 -5.28 -12.49
N GLY A 60 6.59 -4.95 -13.40
CA GLY A 60 5.48 -4.03 -13.12
C GLY A 60 4.57 -4.53 -12.00
N SER A 61 4.36 -5.84 -11.90
CA SER A 61 3.60 -6.47 -10.81
C SER A 61 4.28 -6.30 -9.46
N GLY A 62 5.61 -6.47 -9.39
CA GLY A 62 6.38 -6.17 -8.18
C GLY A 62 6.27 -4.71 -7.76
N LEU A 63 6.34 -3.78 -8.71
CA LEU A 63 6.15 -2.35 -8.43
C LEU A 63 4.71 -2.04 -7.98
N PHE A 64 3.70 -2.71 -8.54
CA PHE A 64 2.32 -2.56 -8.10
C PHE A 64 2.11 -3.01 -6.65
N LEU A 65 2.76 -4.10 -6.24
CA LEU A 65 2.72 -4.55 -4.84
C LEU A 65 3.30 -3.49 -3.90
N LEU A 66 4.37 -2.80 -4.28
CA LEU A 66 4.89 -1.65 -3.52
C LEU A 66 3.89 -0.49 -3.47
N VAL A 67 3.19 -0.20 -4.56
CA VAL A 67 2.11 0.80 -4.57
C VAL A 67 0.97 0.39 -3.63
N GLN A 68 0.55 -0.88 -3.64
CA GLN A 68 -0.48 -1.38 -2.72
C GLN A 68 -0.07 -1.18 -1.26
N VAL A 69 1.21 -1.41 -0.94
CA VAL A 69 1.76 -1.17 0.40
C VAL A 69 1.65 0.30 0.80
N VAL A 70 2.02 1.22 -0.09
CA VAL A 70 1.93 2.67 0.18
C VAL A 70 0.46 3.09 0.37
N LEU A 71 -0.46 2.58 -0.45
CA LEU A 71 -1.90 2.83 -0.30
C LEU A 71 -2.47 2.23 0.98
N LEU A 72 -2.00 1.06 1.39
CA LEU A 72 -2.38 0.46 2.67
C LEU A 72 -1.88 1.31 3.84
N LEU A 73 -0.63 1.77 3.82
CA LEU A 73 -0.07 2.65 4.84
C LEU A 73 -0.90 3.92 4.99
N ASP A 74 -1.21 4.57 3.87
CA ASP A 74 -2.09 5.75 3.82
C ASP A 74 -3.46 5.48 4.43
N PHE A 75 -4.08 4.37 4.04
CA PHE A 75 -5.39 3.97 4.53
C PHE A 75 -5.36 3.77 6.04
N VAL A 76 -4.36 3.05 6.57
CA VAL A 76 -4.31 2.73 7.99
C VAL A 76 -3.95 3.95 8.83
N HIS A 77 -3.07 4.83 8.36
CA HIS A 77 -2.81 6.12 9.01
C HIS A 77 -4.05 7.02 8.97
N GLY A 78 -4.71 7.14 7.81
CA GLY A 78 -5.96 7.91 7.70
C GLY A 78 -7.11 7.33 8.53
N TRP A 79 -7.17 6.01 8.69
CA TRP A 79 -8.13 5.35 9.58
C TRP A 79 -7.86 5.71 11.05
N ASN A 80 -6.60 5.61 11.47
CA ASN A 80 -6.17 6.03 12.80
C ASN A 80 -6.53 7.49 13.08
N ASP A 81 -6.18 8.39 12.16
CA ASP A 81 -6.36 9.84 12.36
C ASP A 81 -7.83 10.21 12.43
N LYS A 82 -8.70 9.54 11.65
CA LYS A 82 -10.16 9.71 11.76
C LYS A 82 -10.70 9.28 13.11
N TRP A 83 -10.28 8.11 13.60
CA TRP A 83 -10.75 7.59 14.89
C TRP A 83 -10.26 8.42 16.08
N VAL A 84 -8.99 8.85 16.04
CA VAL A 84 -8.43 9.78 17.03
C VAL A 84 -9.11 11.14 16.94
N GLY A 85 -9.43 11.62 15.74
CA GLY A 85 -10.06 12.92 15.50
C GLY A 85 -11.50 13.05 16.02
N TYR A 86 -12.21 11.94 16.25
CA TYR A 86 -13.53 12.00 16.91
C TYR A 86 -13.44 12.40 18.39
N ASP A 87 -12.29 12.20 19.02
CA ASP A 87 -12.01 12.55 20.42
C ASP A 87 -13.00 11.99 21.45
N GLU A 88 -13.55 10.80 21.19
CA GLU A 88 -14.45 10.10 22.12
C GLU A 88 -13.80 8.83 22.68
N LYS A 89 -14.09 8.54 23.96
CA LYS A 89 -13.59 7.34 24.68
C LYS A 89 -13.86 6.04 23.93
N PHE A 90 -15.01 5.94 23.28
CA PHE A 90 -15.39 4.76 22.49
C PHE A 90 -14.38 4.46 21.37
N TRP A 91 -13.98 5.46 20.59
CA TRP A 91 -13.07 5.27 19.46
C TRP A 91 -11.65 4.94 19.90
N TYR A 92 -11.19 5.48 21.02
CA TYR A 92 -9.89 5.09 21.61
C TYR A 92 -9.89 3.62 22.07
N VAL A 93 -10.98 3.15 22.70
CA VAL A 93 -11.12 1.75 23.09
C VAL A 93 -11.21 0.85 21.85
N ALA A 94 -11.99 1.23 20.85
CA ALA A 94 -12.08 0.49 19.58
C ALA A 94 -10.71 0.36 18.90
N LEU A 95 -9.92 1.44 18.86
CA LEU A 95 -8.56 1.45 18.32
C LEU A 95 -7.67 0.44 19.04
N LEU A 96 -7.70 0.43 20.37
CA LEU A 96 -6.91 -0.49 21.18
C LEU A 96 -7.35 -1.95 20.99
N VAL A 97 -8.65 -2.22 20.94
CA VAL A 97 -9.20 -3.56 20.69
C VAL A 97 -8.79 -4.09 19.33
N VAL A 98 -8.94 -3.30 18.27
CA VAL A 98 -8.51 -3.66 16.91
C VAL A 98 -7.00 -3.95 16.90
N SER A 99 -6.22 -3.09 17.53
CA SER A 99 -4.75 -3.26 17.57
C SER A 99 -4.33 -4.54 18.29
N LEU A 100 -4.98 -4.85 19.42
CA LEU A 100 -4.72 -6.07 20.18
C LEU A 100 -5.07 -7.31 19.36
N VAL A 101 -6.23 -7.32 18.69
CA VAL A 101 -6.65 -8.43 17.82
C VAL A 101 -5.65 -8.63 16.68
N CYS A 102 -5.18 -7.55 16.03
CA CYS A 102 -4.20 -7.65 14.96
C CYS A 102 -2.86 -8.21 15.43
N TYR A 103 -2.36 -7.80 16.60
CA TYR A 103 -1.12 -8.36 17.15
C TYR A 103 -1.27 -9.81 17.59
N LEU A 104 -2.34 -10.16 18.29
CA LEU A 104 -2.63 -11.55 18.65
C LEU A 104 -2.75 -12.43 17.40
N GLY A 105 -3.43 -11.93 16.37
CA GLY A 105 -3.51 -12.56 15.06
C GLY A 105 -2.14 -12.77 14.43
N THR A 106 -1.24 -11.77 14.52
CA THR A 106 0.14 -11.86 13.97
C THR A 106 0.93 -13.00 14.63
N PHE A 107 0.93 -13.06 15.97
CA PHE A 107 1.67 -14.10 16.69
C PHE A 107 1.03 -15.48 16.52
N ALA A 108 -0.29 -15.60 16.61
CA ALA A 108 -0.99 -16.86 16.35
C ALA A 108 -0.73 -17.37 14.93
N PHE A 109 -0.78 -16.46 13.94
CA PHE A 109 -0.55 -16.83 12.55
C PHE A 109 0.91 -17.25 12.30
N SER A 110 1.89 -16.60 12.93
CA SER A 110 3.28 -17.07 12.86
C SER A 110 3.46 -18.49 13.41
N GLY A 111 2.72 -18.87 14.45
CA GLY A 111 2.73 -20.25 14.98
C GLY A 111 2.21 -21.25 13.95
N LEU A 112 1.16 -20.89 13.19
CA LEU A 112 0.68 -21.69 12.07
C LEU A 112 1.71 -21.79 10.94
N LEU A 113 2.47 -20.72 10.67
CA LEU A 113 3.54 -20.77 9.67
C LEU A 113 4.67 -21.71 10.07
N PHE A 114 5.12 -21.68 11.32
CA PHE A 114 6.08 -22.67 11.80
C PHE A 114 5.52 -24.10 11.70
N HIS A 115 4.25 -24.30 12.02
CA HIS A 115 3.64 -25.62 11.90
C HIS A 115 3.60 -26.14 10.44
N TRP A 116 3.28 -25.29 9.46
CA TRP A 116 3.12 -25.71 8.07
C TRP A 116 4.39 -25.64 7.21
N PHE A 117 5.33 -24.75 7.53
CA PHE A 117 6.50 -24.46 6.69
C PHE A 117 7.84 -24.85 7.33
N THR A 118 7.85 -25.34 8.57
CA THR A 118 9.04 -25.89 9.25
C THR A 118 8.75 -27.25 9.90
N PRO A 119 8.45 -28.30 9.11
CA PRO A 119 8.18 -29.64 9.65
C PRO A 119 9.42 -30.23 10.35
N SER A 120 9.19 -30.99 11.43
CA SER A 120 10.25 -31.68 12.15
C SER A 120 10.89 -32.77 11.28
N GLY A 121 12.22 -32.78 11.20
CA GLY A 121 12.99 -33.76 10.43
C GLY A 121 13.57 -33.27 9.11
N GLN A 122 13.39 -31.98 8.76
CA GLN A 122 13.99 -31.35 7.60
C GLN A 122 14.63 -30.00 7.93
N ASP A 123 15.70 -29.65 7.24
CA ASP A 123 16.43 -28.39 7.44
C ASP A 123 15.77 -27.23 6.69
N CYS A 124 14.68 -26.71 7.26
CA CYS A 124 13.90 -25.59 6.71
C CYS A 124 14.40 -24.22 7.21
N GLY A 125 15.72 -24.02 7.12
CA GLY A 125 16.39 -22.81 7.64
C GLY A 125 15.95 -21.51 6.95
N LEU A 126 15.68 -21.56 5.64
CA LEU A 126 15.23 -20.39 4.87
C LEU A 126 13.84 -19.91 5.31
N ASN A 127 12.90 -20.86 5.47
CA ASN A 127 11.53 -20.56 5.90
C ASN A 127 11.54 -20.05 7.35
N THR A 128 12.34 -20.68 8.20
CA THR A 128 12.58 -20.22 9.58
C THR A 128 13.09 -18.78 9.58
N PHE A 129 14.08 -18.46 8.75
CA PHE A 129 14.62 -17.10 8.63
C PHE A 129 13.55 -16.09 8.20
N PHE A 130 12.74 -16.40 7.18
CA PHE A 130 11.67 -15.50 6.73
C PHE A 130 10.62 -15.23 7.82
N ILE A 131 10.19 -16.27 8.54
CA ILE A 131 9.19 -16.12 9.62
C ILE A 131 9.78 -15.32 10.79
N VAL A 132 11.00 -15.67 11.24
CA VAL A 132 11.68 -14.99 12.35
C VAL A 132 11.97 -13.54 12.02
N MET A 133 12.46 -13.23 10.82
CA MET A 133 12.71 -11.86 10.40
C MET A 133 11.42 -11.02 10.40
N THR A 134 10.31 -11.61 9.95
CA THR A 134 8.99 -10.94 9.96
C THR A 134 8.51 -10.68 11.39
N LEU A 135 8.74 -11.61 12.32
CA LEU A 135 8.45 -11.41 13.74
C LEU A 135 9.32 -10.33 14.38
N ILE A 136 10.60 -10.25 14.01
CA ILE A 136 11.50 -9.18 14.46
C ILE A 136 10.95 -7.82 14.03
N PHE A 137 10.51 -7.68 12.77
CA PHE A 137 9.87 -6.44 12.32
C PHE A 137 8.60 -6.10 13.11
N ALA A 138 7.70 -7.07 13.33
CA ALA A 138 6.49 -6.86 14.13
C ALA A 138 6.81 -6.39 15.56
N PHE A 139 7.85 -6.96 16.17
CA PHE A 139 8.32 -6.57 17.50
C PHE A 139 8.93 -5.17 17.49
N VAL A 140 9.76 -4.84 16.50
CA VAL A 140 10.34 -3.49 16.33
C VAL A 140 9.23 -2.46 16.16
N PHE A 141 8.19 -2.73 15.36
CA PHE A 141 7.05 -1.83 15.20
C PHE A 141 6.31 -1.61 16.52
N ALA A 142 6.14 -2.67 17.32
CA ALA A 142 5.53 -2.55 18.64
C ALA A 142 6.37 -1.69 19.58
N ILE A 143 7.69 -1.87 19.61
CA ILE A 143 8.60 -1.03 20.42
C ILE A 143 8.50 0.43 19.99
N ILE A 144 8.62 0.72 18.69
CA ILE A 144 8.58 2.11 18.20
C ILE A 144 7.20 2.73 18.47
N ALA A 145 6.11 1.97 18.30
CA ALA A 145 4.76 2.43 18.59
C ALA A 145 4.50 2.69 20.08
N LEU A 146 5.16 1.95 20.97
CA LEU A 146 5.03 2.11 22.42
C LEU A 146 6.08 3.04 23.01
N HIS A 147 7.12 3.41 22.26
CA HIS A 147 8.25 4.17 22.76
C HIS A 147 7.79 5.52 23.34
N PRO A 148 8.13 5.83 24.60
CA PRO A 148 7.83 7.11 25.19
C PRO A 148 8.70 8.21 24.56
N ALA A 149 8.06 9.22 23.96
CA ALA A 149 8.73 10.41 23.43
C ALA A 149 9.34 11.32 24.53
N GLU A 150 9.26 10.91 25.80
CA GLU A 150 9.84 11.64 26.92
C GLU A 150 11.06 10.91 27.46
N LYS A 151 12.13 11.67 27.68
CA LYS A 151 13.43 11.21 28.22
C LYS A 151 13.25 10.70 29.65
N GLY A 152 12.96 9.42 29.83
CA GLY A 152 12.86 8.77 31.13
C GLY A 152 12.81 7.24 31.04
N ASN A 153 13.31 6.56 32.07
CA ASN A 153 13.57 5.11 32.13
C ASN A 153 12.51 4.24 31.40
N PHE A 154 12.98 3.59 30.33
CA PHE A 154 12.20 2.78 29.37
C PHE A 154 11.18 1.83 30.02
N TRP A 155 11.59 1.03 31.02
CA TRP A 155 10.72 0.02 31.64
C TRP A 155 9.62 0.62 32.51
N VAL A 156 9.90 1.75 33.18
CA VAL A 156 8.93 2.45 34.02
C VAL A 156 7.92 3.18 33.14
N ALA A 157 8.36 3.84 32.07
CA ALA A 157 7.48 4.53 31.14
C ALA A 157 6.64 3.57 30.28
N LEU A 158 7.16 2.38 29.93
CA LEU A 158 6.42 1.31 29.24
C LEU A 158 5.32 0.74 30.14
N MET A 159 5.63 0.39 31.40
CA MET A 159 4.64 -0.10 32.35
C MET A 159 3.60 0.97 32.67
N LEU A 160 4.03 2.22 32.88
CA LEU A 160 3.14 3.34 33.16
C LEU A 160 2.26 3.69 31.95
N ARG A 161 2.70 3.58 30.69
CA ARG A 161 1.85 3.83 29.50
C ARG A 161 0.91 2.68 29.17
N VAL A 162 1.32 1.42 29.37
CA VAL A 162 0.41 0.27 29.24
C VAL A 162 -0.66 0.36 30.31
N LEU A 163 -0.30 0.68 31.55
CA LEU A 163 -1.24 0.91 32.63
C LEU A 163 -2.06 2.20 32.43
N LEU A 164 -1.48 3.34 32.02
CA LEU A 164 -2.22 4.59 31.76
C LEU A 164 -3.15 4.49 30.55
N ARG A 165 -2.81 3.75 29.49
CA ARG A 165 -3.76 3.47 28.38
C ARG A 165 -4.90 2.56 28.81
N ILE A 166 -4.66 1.66 29.76
CA ILE A 166 -5.70 0.79 30.34
C ILE A 166 -6.52 1.52 31.43
N GLN A 167 -5.96 2.54 32.08
CA GLN A 167 -6.47 3.06 33.36
C GLN A 167 -6.80 4.56 33.38
N THR A 168 -6.41 5.36 32.37
CA THR A 168 -6.71 6.80 32.32
C THR A 168 -7.43 7.23 31.04
N CYS A 169 -8.75 7.18 31.11
CA CYS A 169 -9.70 7.92 30.27
C CYS A 169 -9.77 9.42 30.64
N ASN A 170 -8.69 10.03 31.15
CA ASN A 170 -8.69 11.43 31.59
C ASN A 170 -7.58 12.23 30.91
N VAL A 171 -8.01 12.99 29.89
CA VAL A 171 -7.65 14.38 29.58
C VAL A 171 -6.22 14.79 29.97
N LEU A 172 -5.29 14.62 29.04
CA LEU A 172 -4.27 15.65 28.82
C LEU A 172 -3.90 15.69 27.33
N SER A 173 -4.56 16.63 26.64
CA SER A 173 -4.08 17.36 25.47
C SER A 173 -2.64 17.02 25.02
N THR A 174 -2.48 16.05 24.11
CA THR A 174 -1.26 15.90 23.32
C THR A 174 -1.41 16.67 22.01
N ARG A 175 -1.40 18.01 22.11
CA ARG A 175 -1.09 18.87 20.96
C ARG A 175 0.38 18.65 20.61
N GLY A 176 0.62 18.06 19.44
CA GLY A 176 1.92 18.03 18.77
C GLY A 176 2.98 17.17 19.44
N LEU A 177 3.01 15.86 19.15
CA LEU A 177 4.27 15.13 19.01
C LEU A 177 4.02 13.78 18.29
N VAL A 178 4.59 13.66 17.10
CA VAL A 178 4.62 12.45 16.28
C VAL A 178 5.33 11.35 17.07
N SER A 179 4.62 10.28 17.48
CA SER A 179 5.25 9.07 18.03
C SER A 179 4.25 7.90 18.03
N GLY A 180 4.24 7.16 16.92
CA GLY A 180 3.82 5.75 16.90
C GLY A 180 2.37 5.45 17.27
N SER A 181 1.46 5.46 16.30
CA SER A 181 0.11 4.94 16.52
C SER A 181 0.11 3.41 16.52
N VAL A 182 -0.46 2.80 17.57
CA VAL A 182 -0.47 1.34 17.77
C VAL A 182 -1.31 0.62 16.70
N LEU A 183 -2.35 1.27 16.17
CA LEU A 183 -3.22 0.69 15.14
C LEU A 183 -2.45 0.48 13.82
N PRO A 184 -1.81 1.50 13.21
CA PRO A 184 -0.89 1.30 12.09
C PRO A 184 0.16 0.21 12.34
N ALA A 185 0.80 0.19 13.51
CA ALA A 185 1.84 -0.79 13.80
C ALA A 185 1.31 -2.23 13.77
N SER A 186 0.15 -2.46 14.39
CA SER A 186 -0.48 -3.79 14.49
C SER A 186 -1.01 -4.30 13.14
N VAL A 187 -1.68 -3.45 12.35
CA VAL A 187 -2.24 -3.83 11.05
C VAL A 187 -1.12 -4.11 10.05
N ILE A 188 -0.07 -3.29 10.03
CA ILE A 188 1.09 -3.50 9.16
C ILE A 188 1.88 -4.75 9.58
N SER A 189 2.00 -5.04 10.88
CA SER A 189 2.59 -6.30 11.36
C SER A 189 1.85 -7.53 10.84
N LEU A 190 0.51 -7.51 10.91
CA LEU A 190 -0.32 -8.59 10.40
C LEU A 190 -0.21 -8.73 8.88
N TYR A 191 -0.16 -7.61 8.17
CA TYR A 191 0.02 -7.61 6.71
C TYR A 191 1.39 -8.15 6.28
N CYS A 192 2.48 -7.77 6.97
CA CYS A 192 3.81 -8.34 6.74
C CYS A 192 3.82 -9.86 6.98
N MET A 193 3.13 -10.34 8.02
CA MET A 193 2.95 -11.77 8.26
C MET A 193 2.15 -12.46 7.14
N TYR A 194 1.11 -11.80 6.61
CA TYR A 194 0.38 -12.28 5.44
C TYR A 194 1.25 -12.33 4.17
N LEU A 195 2.10 -11.34 3.92
CA LEU A 195 3.05 -11.37 2.80
C LEU A 195 4.08 -12.49 2.96
N CYS A 196 4.56 -12.73 4.19
CA CYS A 196 5.44 -13.86 4.50
C CYS A 196 4.73 -15.19 4.20
N TYR A 197 3.52 -15.41 4.72
CA TYR A 197 2.68 -16.57 4.40
C TYR A 197 2.52 -16.74 2.89
N SER A 198 2.14 -15.68 2.19
CA SER A 198 1.88 -15.75 0.76
C SER A 198 3.14 -16.05 -0.04
N GLY A 199 4.30 -15.57 0.41
CA GLY A 199 5.62 -15.95 -0.12
C GLY A 199 5.91 -17.43 0.09
N LEU A 200 5.81 -17.94 1.32
CA LEU A 200 6.06 -19.35 1.64
C LEU A 200 5.08 -20.28 0.91
N ALA A 201 3.80 -19.90 0.80
CA ALA A 201 2.78 -20.66 0.06
C ALA A 201 3.09 -20.74 -1.45
N SER A 202 3.90 -19.81 -1.97
CA SER A 202 4.35 -19.77 -3.36
C SER A 202 5.62 -20.61 -3.61
N GLU A 203 6.15 -21.30 -2.60
CA GLU A 203 7.33 -22.14 -2.76
C GLU A 203 7.10 -23.29 -3.77
N PRO A 204 8.13 -23.64 -4.57
CA PRO A 204 8.05 -24.77 -5.48
C PRO A 204 7.66 -26.07 -4.77
N ARG A 205 6.93 -26.96 -5.46
CA ARG A 205 6.39 -28.19 -4.85
C ARG A 205 7.46 -29.22 -4.51
N GLU A 206 8.58 -29.17 -5.21
CA GLU A 206 9.77 -29.97 -4.93
C GLU A 206 10.49 -29.54 -3.64
N TYR A 207 10.16 -28.36 -3.09
CA TYR A 207 10.71 -27.91 -1.82
C TYR A 207 9.96 -28.54 -0.65
N GLU A 208 10.61 -29.47 0.03
CA GLU A 208 9.99 -30.38 1.01
C GLU A 208 9.43 -29.68 2.26
N CYS A 209 9.90 -28.45 2.54
CA CYS A 209 9.48 -27.63 3.66
C CYS A 209 8.05 -27.09 3.55
N ASN A 210 7.47 -27.02 2.34
CA ASN A 210 6.11 -26.51 2.16
C ASN A 210 5.08 -27.62 2.39
N GLY A 211 4.63 -27.77 3.65
CA GLY A 211 3.61 -28.73 4.05
C GLY A 211 2.20 -28.43 3.51
N LEU A 212 1.96 -27.22 2.97
CA LEU A 212 0.64 -26.80 2.49
C LEU A 212 0.21 -27.56 1.22
N HIS A 213 1.17 -27.98 0.39
CA HIS A 213 0.90 -28.74 -0.84
C HIS A 213 0.30 -30.12 -0.56
N LYS A 214 0.53 -30.69 0.63
CA LYS A 214 -0.08 -31.97 1.05
C LYS A 214 -1.58 -31.83 1.36
N HIS A 215 -2.03 -30.62 1.70
CA HIS A 215 -3.38 -30.39 2.23
C HIS A 215 -4.31 -29.59 1.31
N SER A 216 -3.84 -28.93 0.24
CA SER A 216 -4.79 -28.22 -0.63
C SER A 216 -4.35 -28.08 -2.10
N LYS A 217 -5.21 -28.58 -3.01
CA LYS A 217 -5.32 -28.05 -4.38
C LYS A 217 -6.20 -26.80 -4.45
N ALA A 218 -6.88 -26.46 -3.34
CA ALA A 218 -7.84 -25.35 -3.22
C ALA A 218 -7.21 -24.00 -2.79
N ALA A 219 -5.99 -23.98 -2.25
CA ALA A 219 -5.31 -22.72 -1.91
C ALA A 219 -5.07 -21.81 -3.12
N SER A 220 -4.89 -22.39 -4.31
CA SER A 220 -4.62 -21.63 -5.55
C SER A 220 -5.78 -20.71 -5.97
N THR A 221 -7.03 -21.20 -5.93
CA THR A 221 -8.22 -20.39 -6.29
C THR A 221 -8.52 -19.32 -5.24
N GLY A 222 -8.30 -19.62 -3.96
CA GLY A 222 -8.47 -18.66 -2.86
C GLY A 222 -7.50 -17.48 -2.98
N THR A 223 -6.21 -17.76 -3.21
CA THR A 223 -5.18 -16.73 -3.39
C THR A 223 -5.45 -15.84 -4.60
N LEU A 224 -5.88 -16.43 -5.72
CA LEU A 224 -6.28 -15.68 -6.92
C LEU A 224 -7.42 -14.70 -6.59
N THR A 225 -8.47 -15.19 -5.93
CA THR A 225 -9.65 -14.38 -5.59
C THR A 225 -9.29 -13.25 -4.64
N ILE A 226 -8.51 -13.54 -3.60
CA ILE A 226 -8.05 -12.55 -2.62
C ILE A 226 -7.14 -11.50 -3.29
N GLY A 227 -6.23 -11.91 -4.18
CA GLY A 227 -5.34 -11.00 -4.90
C GLY A 227 -6.09 -10.07 -5.85
N LEU A 228 -7.09 -10.60 -6.57
CA LEU A 228 -7.91 -9.80 -7.48
C LEU A 228 -8.79 -8.81 -6.70
N LEU A 229 -9.41 -9.26 -5.61
CA LEU A 229 -10.21 -8.40 -4.74
C LEU A 229 -9.34 -7.29 -4.13
N THR A 230 -8.16 -7.62 -3.62
CA THR A 230 -7.21 -6.64 -3.07
C THR A 230 -6.78 -5.62 -4.12
N THR A 231 -6.56 -6.06 -5.36
CA THR A 231 -6.24 -5.17 -6.48
C THR A 231 -7.37 -4.19 -6.76
N VAL A 232 -8.61 -4.68 -6.85
CA VAL A 232 -9.79 -3.84 -7.07
C VAL A 232 -9.94 -2.83 -5.93
N LEU A 233 -9.86 -3.28 -4.68
CA LEU A 233 -9.96 -2.40 -3.50
C LEU A 233 -8.86 -1.33 -3.50
N SER A 234 -7.62 -1.69 -3.85
CA SER A 234 -6.49 -0.75 -3.91
C SER A 234 -6.68 0.31 -5.00
N VAL A 235 -7.14 -0.10 -6.19
CA VAL A 235 -7.41 0.82 -7.30
C VAL A 235 -8.58 1.74 -6.98
N VAL A 236 -9.66 1.22 -6.40
CA VAL A 236 -10.81 2.02 -5.95
C VAL A 236 -10.38 3.00 -4.87
N TYR A 237 -9.60 2.55 -3.88
CA TYR A 237 -9.06 3.43 -2.84
C TYR A 237 -8.19 4.54 -3.43
N SER A 238 -7.28 4.21 -4.36
CA SER A 238 -6.46 5.20 -5.06
C SER A 238 -7.31 6.22 -5.82
N ALA A 239 -8.38 5.80 -6.50
CA ALA A 239 -9.27 6.70 -7.22
C ALA A 239 -10.07 7.61 -6.28
N VAL A 240 -10.60 7.07 -5.18
CA VAL A 240 -11.31 7.86 -4.15
C VAL A 240 -10.35 8.84 -3.48
N ARG A 241 -9.12 8.42 -3.20
CA ARG A 241 -8.06 9.26 -2.62
C ARG A 241 -7.64 10.38 -3.59
N ALA A 242 -7.52 10.10 -4.88
CA ALA A 242 -7.25 11.13 -5.89
C ALA A 242 -8.36 12.20 -5.95
N GLY A 243 -9.61 11.81 -5.70
CA GLY A 243 -10.75 12.72 -5.62
C GLY A 243 -10.88 13.48 -4.29
N SER A 244 -10.16 13.07 -3.24
CA SER A 244 -10.21 13.66 -1.90
C SER A 244 -8.87 14.31 -1.60
N SER A 245 -8.78 15.65 -1.65
CA SER A 245 -7.58 16.52 -1.66
C SER A 245 -6.43 16.21 -0.68
N THR A 246 -5.80 15.05 -0.77
CA THR A 246 -4.89 14.52 0.26
C THR A 246 -3.55 14.07 -0.36
N THR A 247 -2.51 14.11 0.47
CA THR A 247 -1.12 14.44 0.10
C THR A 247 -0.37 13.39 -0.74
N LEU A 248 -0.84 12.15 -0.85
CA LEU A 248 -0.03 11.09 -1.46
C LEU A 248 0.05 11.06 -2.99
N LEU A 249 -0.93 11.65 -3.68
CA LEU A 249 -0.94 11.72 -5.15
C LEU A 249 -0.64 13.13 -5.66
N SER A 250 -0.36 14.07 -4.77
CA SER A 250 -0.07 15.46 -5.13
C SER A 250 1.25 15.55 -5.90
N PRO A 251 1.36 16.40 -6.93
CA PRO A 251 2.63 16.66 -7.59
C PRO A 251 3.67 17.14 -6.55
N PRO A 252 4.96 16.76 -6.64
CA PRO A 252 5.99 17.34 -5.81
C PRO A 252 6.13 18.83 -6.17
N SER A 253 5.56 19.71 -5.36
CA SER A 253 5.70 21.16 -5.52
C SER A 253 6.71 21.73 -4.52
N SER A 254 7.71 22.39 -5.09
CA SER A 254 8.66 23.36 -4.50
C SER A 254 8.06 24.23 -3.39
N PRO A 255 8.84 24.62 -2.35
CA PRO A 255 8.34 25.38 -1.22
C PRO A 255 8.00 26.80 -1.66
N ARG A 256 6.78 27.27 -1.32
CA ARG A 256 6.42 28.65 -0.92
C ARG A 256 4.99 28.99 -1.32
N ALA A 257 4.11 29.06 -0.33
CA ALA A 257 3.38 30.28 0.02
C ALA A 257 2.46 29.96 1.21
N GLY A 258 2.81 30.50 2.38
CA GLY A 258 1.91 30.52 3.52
C GLY A 258 0.60 31.22 3.15
N ALA A 259 -0.50 30.58 3.51
CA ALA A 259 -1.84 31.13 3.34
C ALA A 259 -2.15 32.06 4.52
N ASP A 260 -1.77 33.33 4.39
CA ASP A 260 -2.38 34.40 5.18
C ASP A 260 -3.64 34.87 4.46
N HIS A 261 -4.78 34.72 5.12
CA HIS A 261 -6.09 35.15 4.63
C HIS A 261 -6.30 36.65 4.95
N PRO A 262 -6.56 37.53 3.97
CA PRO A 262 -7.16 38.83 4.28
C PRO A 262 -8.68 38.72 4.13
N LEU A 263 -9.37 39.09 5.20
CA LEU A 263 -10.80 39.34 5.24
C LEU A 263 -11.13 40.71 4.62
N LEU A 264 -12.17 40.74 3.80
CA LEU A 264 -13.20 41.78 3.60
C LEU A 264 -13.49 42.19 2.15
N PRO A 265 -14.76 42.56 1.85
CA PRO A 265 -15.34 42.51 0.51
C PRO A 265 -15.45 43.92 -0.11
N LEU A 266 -15.21 44.03 -1.42
CA LEU A 266 -15.72 45.18 -2.20
C LEU A 266 -16.15 44.74 -3.60
N ASP A 267 -17.43 44.99 -3.85
CA ASP A 267 -18.20 44.87 -5.08
C ASP A 267 -17.49 45.42 -6.33
N ASN A 268 -17.87 44.88 -7.49
CA ASN A 268 -17.49 45.25 -8.88
C ASN A 268 -16.25 44.61 -9.53
N LYS A 269 -15.66 43.54 -8.97
CA LYS A 269 -14.68 42.70 -9.70
C LYS A 269 -15.12 41.24 -9.93
N GLU A 270 -16.31 40.85 -9.52
CA GLU A 270 -16.71 39.43 -9.49
C GLU A 270 -16.62 38.75 -10.86
N SER A 271 -17.02 39.39 -11.97
CA SER A 271 -16.97 38.73 -13.29
C SER A 271 -15.56 38.52 -13.88
N LYS A 272 -14.60 39.41 -13.62
CA LYS A 272 -13.20 39.26 -14.08
C LYS A 272 -12.31 38.52 -13.10
N GLN A 273 -12.69 38.51 -11.82
CA GLN A 273 -11.92 37.88 -10.75
C GLN A 273 -12.32 36.40 -10.61
N GLU A 274 -13.59 36.03 -10.79
CA GLU A 274 -13.99 34.61 -10.89
C GLU A 274 -13.38 33.90 -12.12
N GLU A 275 -13.26 34.58 -13.27
CA GLU A 275 -12.55 34.05 -14.44
C GLU A 275 -11.05 33.90 -14.19
N LYS A 276 -10.41 34.85 -13.48
CA LYS A 276 -8.99 34.77 -13.11
C LYS A 276 -8.71 33.73 -12.01
N GLU A 277 -9.64 33.51 -11.11
CA GLU A 277 -9.52 32.55 -10.01
C GLU A 277 -9.83 31.11 -10.46
N LYS A 278 -10.64 30.94 -11.52
CA LYS A 278 -10.67 29.70 -12.31
C LYS A 278 -9.40 29.47 -13.14
N ALA A 279 -8.69 30.54 -13.55
CA ALA A 279 -7.63 30.45 -14.56
C ALA A 279 -6.30 29.83 -14.10
N CYS A 280 -6.07 29.60 -12.80
CA CYS A 280 -4.84 29.00 -12.31
C CYS A 280 -5.08 28.04 -11.14
N LYS A 281 -6.14 27.22 -11.21
CA LYS A 281 -6.32 26.16 -10.22
C LYS A 281 -5.27 25.06 -10.48
N PRO A 282 -4.35 24.80 -9.51
CA PRO A 282 -3.42 23.70 -9.63
C PRO A 282 -4.20 22.38 -9.65
N VAL A 283 -3.64 21.37 -10.30
CA VAL A 283 -4.24 20.02 -10.30
C VAL A 283 -4.16 19.42 -8.89
N THR A 284 -5.25 18.82 -8.42
CA THR A 284 -5.33 18.21 -7.07
C THR A 284 -4.39 17.01 -6.91
N TYR A 285 -4.08 16.32 -8.01
CA TYR A 285 -3.20 15.16 -8.04
C TYR A 285 -2.47 15.06 -9.38
N SER A 286 -1.39 14.29 -9.41
CA SER A 286 -0.63 14.01 -10.63
C SER A 286 -1.37 13.03 -11.54
N TYR A 287 -1.88 13.52 -12.67
CA TYR A 287 -2.55 12.70 -13.68
C TYR A 287 -1.67 11.58 -14.22
N SER A 288 -0.36 11.86 -14.40
CA SER A 288 0.59 10.84 -14.86
C SER A 288 0.72 9.71 -13.84
N PHE A 289 0.89 10.04 -12.56
CA PHE A 289 1.03 9.04 -11.50
C PHE A 289 -0.25 8.20 -11.34
N PHE A 290 -1.42 8.84 -11.43
CA PHE A 290 -2.71 8.14 -11.46
C PHE A 290 -2.74 7.05 -12.54
N HIS A 291 -2.46 7.39 -13.81
CA HIS A 291 -2.47 6.39 -14.89
C HIS A 291 -1.36 5.34 -14.76
N ILE A 292 -0.21 5.67 -14.16
CA ILE A 292 0.84 4.69 -13.85
C ILE A 292 0.29 3.62 -12.89
N ILE A 293 -0.43 4.01 -11.83
CA ILE A 293 -1.04 3.05 -10.89
C ILE A 293 -1.98 2.08 -11.63
N PHE A 294 -2.86 2.58 -12.50
CA PHE A 294 -3.75 1.72 -13.31
C PHE A 294 -3.00 0.82 -14.29
N SER A 295 -1.91 1.32 -14.88
CA SER A 295 -1.03 0.51 -15.75
C SER A 295 -0.40 -0.64 -14.97
N LEU A 296 0.15 -0.36 -13.78
CA LEU A 296 0.77 -1.36 -12.91
C LEU A 296 -0.26 -2.36 -12.37
N ALA A 297 -1.46 -1.89 -12.01
CA ALA A 297 -2.58 -2.74 -11.60
C ALA A 297 -2.96 -3.74 -12.71
N SER A 298 -3.03 -3.28 -13.96
CA SER A 298 -3.34 -4.14 -15.10
C SER A 298 -2.27 -5.22 -15.36
N MET A 299 -0.98 -4.88 -15.17
CA MET A 299 0.12 -5.83 -15.26
C MET A 299 0.06 -6.87 -14.13
N TYR A 300 -0.25 -6.45 -12.91
CA TYR A 300 -0.45 -7.34 -11.77
C TYR A 300 -1.64 -8.28 -11.96
N SER A 301 -2.78 -7.77 -12.42
CA SER A 301 -3.94 -8.62 -12.73
C SER A 301 -3.62 -9.64 -13.81
N ALA A 302 -2.85 -9.27 -14.84
CA ALA A 302 -2.40 -10.22 -15.86
C ALA A 302 -1.54 -11.34 -15.27
N MET A 303 -0.53 -11.01 -14.47
CA MET A 303 0.34 -12.00 -13.82
C MET A 303 -0.39 -12.90 -12.83
N LEU A 304 -1.33 -12.33 -12.08
CA LEU A 304 -2.17 -13.09 -11.16
C LEU A 304 -3.05 -14.09 -11.91
N LEU A 305 -3.68 -13.67 -13.02
CA LEU A 305 -4.53 -14.55 -13.85
C LEU A 305 -3.74 -15.63 -14.59
N THR A 306 -2.49 -15.36 -14.97
CA THR A 306 -1.62 -16.33 -15.64
C THR A 306 -0.77 -17.17 -14.68
N GLY A 307 -0.84 -16.90 -13.36
CA GLY A 307 -0.13 -17.68 -12.37
C GLY A 307 1.38 -17.45 -12.31
N TRP A 308 1.86 -16.30 -12.78
CA TRP A 308 3.28 -15.93 -12.79
C TRP A 308 4.23 -16.86 -13.56
N SER A 309 3.70 -17.83 -14.33
CA SER A 309 4.50 -18.81 -15.06
C SER A 309 4.99 -18.30 -16.42
N THR A 310 6.21 -18.71 -16.81
CA THR A 310 6.88 -18.35 -18.08
C THR A 310 6.41 -19.13 -19.31
N SER A 311 5.66 -20.21 -19.13
CA SER A 311 5.20 -21.05 -20.23
C SER A 311 3.71 -21.34 -20.08
N VAL A 312 2.91 -20.68 -20.92
CA VAL A 312 1.53 -21.09 -21.21
C VAL A 312 1.62 -22.41 -21.99
N GLY A 313 1.78 -23.55 -21.30
CA GLY A 313 1.93 -24.80 -22.03
C GLY A 313 1.99 -26.12 -21.25
N GLU A 314 2.69 -26.22 -20.11
CA GLU A 314 3.09 -27.57 -19.64
C GLU A 314 2.68 -27.99 -18.22
N SER A 315 2.04 -27.13 -17.43
CA SER A 315 1.44 -27.58 -16.16
C SER A 315 0.14 -26.86 -15.87
N GLY A 316 -0.96 -27.51 -16.26
CA GLY A 316 -2.30 -27.05 -15.92
C GLY A 316 -2.48 -26.98 -14.40
N LYS A 317 -2.81 -25.78 -13.89
CA LYS A 317 -3.28 -25.46 -12.52
C LYS A 317 -2.22 -25.11 -11.46
N LEU A 318 -1.08 -24.53 -11.81
CA LEU A 318 -0.14 -23.98 -10.82
C LEU A 318 -0.07 -22.45 -10.95
N VAL A 319 -0.95 -21.76 -10.24
CA VAL A 319 -0.93 -20.29 -10.12
C VAL A 319 -0.07 -19.91 -8.92
N ASP A 320 0.85 -18.95 -9.09
CA ASP A 320 1.72 -18.34 -8.07
C ASP A 320 2.84 -19.24 -7.49
N VAL A 321 3.21 -20.33 -8.15
CA VAL A 321 4.23 -21.27 -7.62
C VAL A 321 5.59 -21.05 -8.27
N GLY A 322 6.61 -20.70 -7.48
CA GLY A 322 8.00 -20.55 -7.91
C GLY A 322 8.80 -19.54 -7.07
N TRP A 323 10.12 -19.74 -7.00
CA TRP A 323 11.04 -18.85 -6.28
C TRP A 323 10.92 -17.36 -6.62
N PRO A 324 10.67 -16.95 -7.89
CA PRO A 324 10.43 -15.53 -8.20
C PRO A 324 9.23 -14.96 -7.44
N SER A 325 8.13 -15.69 -7.33
CA SER A 325 6.93 -15.29 -6.58
C SER A 325 7.25 -15.15 -5.09
N VAL A 326 7.98 -16.11 -4.53
CA VAL A 326 8.45 -16.08 -3.13
C VAL A 326 9.22 -14.79 -2.86
N TRP A 327 10.29 -14.53 -3.62
CA TRP A 327 11.15 -13.37 -3.38
C TRP A 327 10.46 -12.04 -3.63
N VAL A 328 9.60 -11.92 -4.63
CA VAL A 328 8.82 -10.69 -4.84
C VAL A 328 7.97 -10.36 -3.61
N ARG A 329 7.32 -11.36 -3.00
CA ARG A 329 6.48 -11.17 -1.80
C ARG A 329 7.31 -10.90 -0.54
N ILE A 330 8.42 -11.62 -0.34
CA ILE A 330 9.33 -11.40 0.79
C ILE A 330 9.99 -10.02 0.73
N LEU A 331 10.52 -9.63 -0.43
CA LEU A 331 11.12 -8.30 -0.63
C LEU A 331 10.07 -7.18 -0.50
N THR A 332 8.84 -7.40 -0.96
CA THR A 332 7.73 -6.47 -0.71
C THR A 332 7.46 -6.33 0.79
N GLY A 333 7.48 -7.42 1.56
CA GLY A 333 7.34 -7.39 3.01
C GLY A 333 8.46 -6.60 3.69
N TRP A 334 9.70 -6.77 3.27
CA TRP A 334 10.84 -6.01 3.80
C TRP A 334 10.79 -4.54 3.41
N ALA A 335 10.41 -4.22 2.17
CA ALA A 335 10.17 -2.86 1.73
C ALA A 335 9.04 -2.20 2.53
N THR A 336 7.96 -2.93 2.81
CA THR A 336 6.87 -2.47 3.68
C THR A 336 7.38 -2.14 5.07
N ALA A 337 8.19 -3.02 5.65
CA ALA A 337 8.78 -2.82 6.95
C ALA A 337 9.70 -1.60 7.00
N GLY A 338 10.53 -1.43 5.97
CA GLY A 338 11.42 -0.27 5.81
C GLY A 338 10.63 1.03 5.66
N LEU A 339 9.64 1.06 4.77
CA LEU A 339 8.80 2.25 4.53
C LEU A 339 8.01 2.65 5.79
N TYR A 340 7.43 1.69 6.50
CA TYR A 340 6.72 1.95 7.75
C TYR A 340 7.65 2.42 8.87
N THR A 341 8.80 1.77 9.04
CA THR A 341 9.79 2.22 10.03
C THR A 341 10.26 3.64 9.70
N TRP A 342 10.50 3.92 8.43
CA TRP A 342 10.90 5.24 7.97
C TRP A 342 9.81 6.30 8.20
N SER A 343 8.52 5.98 7.99
CA SER A 343 7.44 6.93 8.26
C SER A 343 7.34 7.34 9.73
N LEU A 344 7.76 6.47 10.66
CA LEU A 344 7.82 6.76 12.08
C LEU A 344 9.11 7.51 12.48
N VAL A 345 10.24 7.17 11.87
CA VAL A 345 11.57 7.68 12.26
C VAL A 345 11.90 9.01 11.57
N ALA A 346 11.46 9.23 10.33
CA ALA A 346 11.81 10.43 9.56
C ALA A 346 11.39 11.75 10.23
N PRO A 347 10.19 11.87 10.83
CA PRO A 347 9.79 13.08 11.57
C PRO A 347 10.65 13.34 12.82
N ILE A 348 11.23 12.29 13.42
CA ILE A 348 12.10 12.40 14.60
C ILE A 348 13.51 12.85 14.19
N LEU A 349 14.03 12.33 13.06
CA LEU A 349 15.36 12.65 12.56
C LEU A 349 15.44 14.03 11.88
N PHE A 350 14.36 14.47 11.25
CA PHE A 350 14.32 15.74 10.51
C PHE A 350 13.14 16.61 10.95
N PRO A 351 13.15 17.13 12.19
CA PRO A 351 12.03 17.88 12.75
C PRO A 351 11.67 19.16 11.98
N ASP A 352 12.61 19.72 11.22
CA ASP A 352 12.43 20.95 10.43
C ASP A 352 11.79 20.72 9.04
N ARG A 353 11.48 19.47 8.68
CA ARG A 353 10.86 19.11 7.40
C ARG A 353 9.39 18.77 7.60
N GLU A 354 8.50 19.42 6.85
CA GLU A 354 7.10 18.99 6.74
C GLU A 354 7.05 17.68 5.95
N PHE A 355 6.47 16.64 6.55
CA PHE A 355 6.41 15.27 6.03
C PHE A 355 4.99 14.87 5.60
#